data_AF-A0A517SHW6-F1
#
_entry.id   AF-A0A517SHW6-F1
#
_cell.length_a   1.000
_cell.length_b   1.000
_cell.length_c   1.000
_cell.angle_alpha   90.00
_cell.angle_beta   90.00
_cell.angle_gamma   90.00
#
_symmetry.space_group_name_H-M   'P 1'
#
loop_
_entity.id
_entity.type
_entity.pdbx_description
1 polymer ?
#
loop_
_entity_poly.entity_id
_entity_poly.type
_entity_poly.pdbx_seq_one_letter_code
_entity_poly.pdbx_strand_id
1 'polypeptide(L)'
;MADQTLVDEVVEAVRSGTASSRSEIAAALGFSTGRATTLIGHAIRTRRLRLAGRDRFQSPTYEVVQGQPSAVCHELAGACI
;
A
#
# COMPACT_ATOMS: atom_id res chain seq x y z
N MET A 1 11.25 7.56 12.28
CA MET A 1 11.41 6.29 11.55
C MET A 1 10.19 5.36 11.69
N ALA A 2 9.42 5.38 12.78
CA ALA A 2 8.26 4.50 12.98
C ALA A 2 7.12 4.64 11.93
N ASP A 3 6.90 5.83 11.36
CA ASP A 3 5.81 6.04 10.40
C ASP A 3 6.03 5.33 9.06
N GLN A 4 7.28 5.08 8.66
CA GLN A 4 7.56 4.40 7.39
C GLN A 4 7.11 2.93 7.44
N THR A 5 7.37 2.25 8.56
CA THR A 5 6.93 0.88 8.81
C THR A 5 5.40 0.76 8.76
N LEU A 6 4.69 1.73 9.33
CA LEU A 6 3.23 1.72 9.32
C LEU A 6 2.66 2.03 7.93
N VAL A 7 3.34 2.85 7.13
CA VAL A 7 2.99 3.02 5.72
C VAL A 7 3.22 1.72 4.93
N ASP A 8 4.28 0.97 5.23
CA ASP A 8 4.53 -0.34 4.61
C ASP A 8 3.40 -1.32 4.91
N GLU A 9 2.94 -1.38 6.16
CA GLU A 9 1.81 -2.21 6.58
C GLU A 9 0.50 -1.82 5.87
N VAL A 10 0.23 -0.52 5.72
CA VAL A 10 -0.94 -0.04 4.95
C VAL A 10 -0.85 -0.47 3.48
N VAL A 11 0.32 -0.33 2.86
CA VAL A 11 0.52 -0.75 1.46
C VAL A 11 0.36 -2.27 1.33
N GLU A 12 0.86 -3.04 2.29
CA GLU A 12 0.75 -4.50 2.27
C GLU A 12 -0.69 -4.97 2.47
N ALA A 13 -1.45 -4.37 3.39
CA ALA A 13 -2.86 -4.67 3.57
C ALA A 13 -3.69 -4.42 2.29
N VAL A 14 -3.32 -3.41 1.50
CA VAL A 14 -3.93 -3.15 0.19
C VAL A 14 -3.42 -4.12 -0.88
N ARG A 15 -2.13 -4.46 -0.87
CA ARG A 15 -1.52 -5.42 -1.81
C ARG A 15 -2.14 -6.81 -1.68
N SER A 16 -2.30 -7.28 -0.44
CA SER A 16 -2.85 -8.60 -0.13
C SER A 16 -4.36 -8.70 -0.36
N GLY A 17 -5.03 -7.57 -0.62
CA GLY A 17 -6.49 -7.49 -0.69
C GLY A 17 -7.19 -7.58 0.66
N THR A 18 -6.44 -7.53 1.77
CA THR A 18 -7.01 -7.53 3.13
C THR A 18 -7.84 -6.27 3.40
N ALA A 19 -7.46 -5.14 2.81
CA ALA A 19 -8.19 -3.88 2.92
C ALA A 19 -8.12 -3.07 1.63
N SER A 20 -9.24 -2.48 1.22
CA SER A 20 -9.35 -1.67 0.02
C SER A 20 -9.79 -0.23 0.31
N SER A 21 -10.43 0.01 1.46
CA SER A 21 -10.94 1.33 1.86
C SER A 21 -10.26 1.83 3.14
N ARG A 22 -10.38 3.14 3.42
CA ARG A 22 -9.83 3.73 4.66
C ARG A 22 -10.35 3.02 5.92
N SER A 23 -11.64 2.70 5.95
CA SER A 23 -12.28 2.06 7.11
C SER A 23 -11.77 0.64 7.31
N GLU A 24 -11.58 -0.11 6.21
CA GLU A 24 -10.99 -1.45 6.25
C GLU A 24 -9.53 -1.40 6.70
N ILE A 25 -8.74 -0.45 6.21
CA ILE A 25 -7.34 -0.25 6.63
C ILE A 25 -7.28 0.07 8.13
N ALA A 26 -8.14 0.97 8.60
CA ALA A 26 -8.20 1.33 10.01
C ALA A 26 -8.58 0.13 10.90
N ALA A 27 -9.56 -0.67 10.47
CA ALA A 27 -9.99 -1.86 11.20
C ALA A 27 -8.92 -2.96 11.20
N ALA A 28 -8.31 -3.24 10.04
CA ALA A 28 -7.34 -4.32 9.88
C ALA A 28 -6.05 -4.07 10.69
N LEU A 29 -5.62 -2.81 10.79
CA LEU A 29 -4.37 -2.43 11.47
C LEU A 29 -4.58 -1.82 12.86
N GLY A 30 -5.83 -1.74 13.34
CA GLY A 30 -6.17 -1.18 14.64
C GLY A 30 -5.88 0.33 14.76
N PHE A 31 -5.96 1.08 13.66
CA PHE A 31 -5.71 2.52 13.63
C PHE A 31 -6.99 3.32 13.87
N SER A 32 -6.82 4.53 14.42
CA SER A 32 -7.87 5.54 14.33
C SER A 32 -8.04 6.00 12.88
N THR A 33 -9.26 6.42 12.52
CA THR A 33 -9.56 6.90 11.16
C THR A 33 -8.66 8.05 10.72
N GLY A 34 -8.31 8.95 11.65
CA GLY A 34 -7.37 10.05 11.40
C GLY A 34 -5.96 9.55 11.07
N ARG A 35 -5.45 8.57 11.84
CA ARG A 35 -4.14 7.97 11.59
C ARG A 35 -4.09 7.23 10.26
N ALA A 36 -5.12 6.43 9.96
CA ALA A 36 -5.24 5.76 8.66
C ALA A 36 -5.24 6.78 7.51
N THR A 37 -5.95 7.90 7.65
CA THR A 37 -5.97 9.00 6.65
C THR A 37 -4.57 9.56 6.41
N THR A 38 -3.82 9.84 7.48
CA THR A 38 -2.44 10.36 7.37
C THR A 38 -1.51 9.36 6.67
N LEU A 39 -1.56 8.07 7.04
CA LEU A 39 -0.71 7.03 6.46
C LEU A 39 -1.05 6.78 4.97
N ILE A 40 -2.33 6.72 4.63
CA ILE A 40 -2.80 6.62 3.23
C ILE A 40 -2.32 7.82 2.43
N GLY A 41 -2.46 9.04 2.98
CA GLY A 41 -1.96 10.25 2.34
C GLY A 41 -0.45 10.21 2.09
N HIS A 42 0.32 9.64 3.01
CA HIS A 42 1.76 9.46 2.83
C HIS A 42 2.09 8.41 1.75
N ALA A 43 1.37 7.28 1.73
CA ALA A 43 1.51 6.23 0.72
C ALA A 43 1.17 6.75 -0.70
N ILE A 44 0.16 7.63 -0.82
CA ILE A 44 -0.19 8.27 -2.09
C ILE A 44 0.89 9.26 -2.52
N ARG A 45 1.37 10.12 -1.59
CA ARG A 45 2.43 11.11 -1.89
C ARG A 45 3.73 10.44 -2.36
N THR A 46 4.01 9.25 -1.84
CA THR A 46 5.18 8.43 -2.22
C THR A 46 4.91 7.50 -3.40
N ARG A 47 3.75 7.63 -4.08
CA ARG A 47 3.35 6.85 -5.26
C ARG A 47 3.30 5.34 -5.05
N ARG A 48 3.01 4.91 -3.81
CA ARG A 48 2.85 3.49 -3.46
C ARG A 48 1.41 3.03 -3.55
N LEU A 49 0.47 3.93 -3.25
CA LEU A 49 -0.97 3.74 -3.45
C LEU A 49 -1.53 4.79 -4.41
N ARG A 50 -2.64 4.46 -5.07
CA ARG A 50 -3.48 5.40 -5.79
C ARG A 50 -4.96 5.14 -5.52
N LEU A 51 -5.80 6.13 -5.81
CA LEU A 51 -7.24 5.95 -5.80
C LEU A 51 -7.64 5.03 -6.97
N ALA A 52 -8.26 3.91 -6.65
CA ALA A 52 -8.79 2.96 -7.62
C ALA A 52 -10.21 3.34 -8.06
N GLY A 53 -10.99 3.89 -7.12
CA GLY A 53 -12.38 4.27 -7.38
C GLY A 53 -13.16 4.48 -6.10
N ARG A 54 -14.42 4.02 -6.12
CA ARG A 54 -15.30 4.02 -4.96
C ARG A 54 -15.99 2.67 -4.82
N ASP A 55 -16.26 2.26 -3.58
CA ASP A 55 -17.03 1.06 -3.30
C ASP A 55 -18.55 1.28 -3.44
N ARG A 56 -19.34 0.24 -3.13
CA ARG A 56 -20.81 0.28 -3.15
C ARG A 56 -21.44 1.30 -2.19
N PHE A 57 -20.68 1.77 -1.21
CA PHE A 57 -21.09 2.79 -0.24
C PHE A 57 -20.54 4.19 -0.61
N GLN A 58 -20.00 4.34 -1.81
CA GLN A 58 -19.32 5.54 -2.29
C GLN A 58 -18.05 5.92 -1.49
N SER A 59 -17.49 4.99 -0.71
CA SER A 59 -16.24 5.22 0.00
C SER A 59 -15.06 5.07 -0.96
N PRO A 60 -14.04 5.94 -0.89
CA PRO A 60 -12.85 5.81 -1.72
C PRO A 60 -12.15 4.46 -1.50
N THR A 61 -11.77 3.82 -2.61
CA THR A 61 -10.96 2.61 -2.60
C THR A 61 -9.56 2.89 -3.16
N TYR A 62 -8.59 2.13 -2.68
CA TYR A 62 -7.18 2.29 -2.98
C TYR A 62 -6.63 1.01 -3.57
N GLU A 63 -5.65 1.16 -4.46
CA GLU A 63 -4.87 0.05 -5.01
C GLU A 63 -3.39 0.39 -4.99
N VAL A 64 -2.56 -0.64 -5.01
CA VAL A 64 -1.10 -0.48 -5.09
C VAL A 64 -0.72 -0.04 -6.49
N VAL A 65 0.18 0.95 -6.59
CA VAL A 65 0.74 1.36 -7.87
C VAL A 65 1.67 0.25 -8.37
N GLN A 66 1.19 -0.56 -9.32
CA GLN A 66 2.01 -1.55 -10.01
C GLN A 66 2.96 -0.82 -10.96
N GLY A 67 4.23 -0.68 -10.56
CA GLY A 67 5.21 0.04 -11.38
C GLY A 67 6.46 0.58 -10.68
N GLN A 68 6.82 0.13 -9.48
CA GLN A 68 8.24 0.20 -9.12
C GLN A 68 8.95 -0.95 -9.85
N PRO A 69 9.91 -0.67 -10.75
CA PRO A 69 10.79 -1.73 -11.22
C PRO A 69 11.47 -2.28 -9.98
N SER A 70 11.13 -3.52 -9.64
CA SER A 70 11.92 -4.30 -8.70
C SER A 70 13.30 -4.34 -9.33
N ALA A 71 14.28 -3.64 -8.75
CA ALA A 71 15.69 -3.77 -9.11
C ALA A 71 16.24 -5.11 -8.60
N VAL A 72 15.48 -6.18 -8.85
CA VAL A 72 15.82 -7.57 -8.61
C VAL A 72 15.58 -8.28 -9.94
N CYS A 73 16.35 -7.88 -10.96
CA CYS A 73 16.93 -8.88 -11.84
C CYS A 73 17.90 -9.64 -10.95
N HIS A 74 17.43 -10.74 -10.37
CA HIS A 74 18.30 -11.68 -9.69
C HIS A 74 19.36 -12.08 -10.73
N GLU A 75 20.61 -11.73 -10.45
CA GLU A 75 21.80 -12.24 -11.11
C GLU A 75 21.77 -13.78 -10.98
N LEU A 76 21.04 -14.46 -11.86
CA LEU A 76 21.24 -15.88 -12.10
C LEU A 76 22.41 -16.02 -13.07
N ALA A 77 23.58 -15.98 -12.43
CA ALA A 77 24.75 -16.77 -12.75
C ALA A 77 25.29 -16.64 -14.19
N GLY A 78 26.24 -15.72 -14.33
CA GLY A 78 27.49 -16.11 -14.97
C GLY A 78 28.10 -17.31 -14.23
N ALA A 79 27.99 -18.49 -14.84
CA ALA A 79 28.91 -19.61 -14.70
C ALA A 79 28.87 -20.31 -16.07
N CYS A 80 29.79 -19.97 -16.95
CA CYS A 80 31.06 -20.68 -17.18
C CYS A 80 30.96 -21.43 -18.52
N ILE A 81 31.81 -21.00 -19.46
CA ILE A 81 32.39 -21.72 -20.61
C ILE A 81 31.46 -22.59 -21.47
#